data_AF-A0A920VVP1-F1
#
_entry.id   AF-A0A920VVP1-F1
#
_cell.length_a   1.000
_cell.length_b   1.000
_cell.length_c   1.000
_cell.angle_alpha   90.00
_cell.angle_beta   90.00
_cell.angle_gamma   90.00
#
_symmetry.space_group_name_H-M   'P 1'
#
loop_
_entity.id
_entity.type
_entity.pdbx_description
1 polymer ?
#
loop_
_entity_poly.entity_id
_entity_poly.type
_entity_poly.pdbx_seq_one_letter_code
_entity_poly.pdbx_strand_id
1 'polypeptide(L)'
;MSLIIPQEANEINEKYAIGTNYCLFHPVSRRETKLWKKEAFAKLMDHYANQGLKVVLTSGPDKMEIQYLKDIEELTKAKVINLGGKTSLIELAALIKESRFFIGLDSVASHIGAAVGVAE
;
A
#
# COMPACT_ATOMS: atom_id res chain seq x y z
N MET A 1 -20.09 -6.02 -9.33
CA MET A 1 -19.17 -6.91 -10.07
C MET A 1 -17.96 -7.11 -9.18
N SER A 2 -17.80 -8.27 -8.55
CA SER A 2 -16.66 -8.55 -7.68
C SER A 2 -15.44 -8.90 -8.52
N LEU A 3 -14.32 -8.22 -8.31
CA LEU A 3 -13.05 -8.56 -8.94
C LEU A 3 -12.64 -9.99 -8.52
N ILE A 4 -12.42 -10.88 -9.50
CA ILE A 4 -11.91 -12.23 -9.24
C ILE A 4 -10.39 -12.12 -9.08
N ILE A 5 -9.88 -12.43 -7.89
CA ILE A 5 -8.45 -12.46 -7.58
C ILE A 5 -8.03 -13.95 -7.66
N PRO A 6 -7.16 -14.32 -8.62
CA PRO A 6 -6.61 -15.67 -8.71
C PRO A 6 -5.86 -16.06 -7.44
N GLN A 7 -5.82 -17.35 -7.11
CA GLN A 7 -5.20 -17.83 -5.88
C GLN A 7 -3.70 -17.52 -5.83
N GLU A 8 -3.03 -17.53 -6.98
CA GLU A 8 -1.60 -17.22 -7.12
C GLU A 8 -1.28 -15.79 -6.68
N ALA A 9 -2.22 -14.85 -6.84
CA ALA A 9 -2.02 -13.47 -6.42
C ALA A 9 -1.94 -13.33 -4.88
N ASN A 10 -2.47 -14.29 -4.11
CA ASN A 10 -2.39 -14.28 -2.64
C ASN A 10 -1.01 -14.75 -2.13
N GLU A 11 -0.21 -15.42 -2.96
CA GLU A 11 1.14 -15.87 -2.62
C GLU A 11 2.07 -14.70 -2.28
N ILE A 12 1.72 -13.47 -2.69
CA ILE A 12 2.48 -12.27 -2.36
C ILE A 12 2.60 -12.03 -0.85
N ASN A 13 1.59 -12.41 -0.06
CA ASN A 13 1.63 -12.27 1.40
C ASN A 13 2.68 -13.21 2.02
N GLU A 14 2.79 -14.43 1.51
CA GLU A 14 3.79 -15.40 1.94
C GLU A 14 5.19 -15.01 1.46
N LYS A 15 5.31 -14.66 0.18
CA LYS A 15 6.55 -14.22 -0.49
C LYS A 15 7.26 -13.09 0.27
N TYR A 16 6.52 -12.16 0.85
CA TYR A 16 7.06 -11.03 1.61
C TYR A 16 6.81 -11.12 3.14
N ALA A 17 6.33 -12.27 3.63
CA ALA A 17 6.06 -12.52 5.06
C ALA A 17 5.19 -11.43 5.74
N ILE A 18 4.18 -10.94 5.01
CA ILE A 18 3.29 -9.86 5.43
C ILE A 18 2.31 -10.38 6.49
N GLY A 19 1.62 -11.50 6.21
CA GLY A 19 0.53 -12.00 7.06
C GLY A 19 -0.76 -11.18 6.89
N THR A 20 -1.72 -11.32 7.80
CA THR A 20 -3.09 -10.75 7.64
C THR A 20 -3.38 -9.56 8.55
N ASN A 21 -2.42 -9.12 9.38
CA ASN A 21 -2.60 -8.00 10.32
C ASN A 21 -1.74 -6.80 9.93
N TYR A 22 -2.12 -6.15 8.84
CA TYR A 22 -1.39 -5.01 8.29
C TYR A 22 -2.32 -3.94 7.73
N CYS A 23 -1.77 -2.74 7.57
CA CYS A 23 -2.34 -1.65 6.81
C CYS A 23 -1.51 -1.41 5.55
N LEU A 24 -2.18 -1.12 4.44
CA LEU A 24 -1.51 -0.90 3.15
C LEU A 24 -1.60 0.57 2.75
N PHE A 25 -0.47 1.13 2.36
CA PHE A 25 -0.35 2.49 1.85
C PHE A 25 0.05 2.46 0.38
N HIS A 26 -0.69 3.18 -0.46
CA HIS A 26 -0.32 3.50 -1.84
C HIS A 26 -0.33 5.03 -2.02
N PRO A 27 0.68 5.72 -1.45
CA PRO A 27 0.67 7.17 -1.27
C PRO A 27 1.06 7.97 -2.53
N VAL A 28 0.96 7.35 -3.70
CA VAL A 28 1.46 7.89 -4.97
C VAL A 28 0.33 8.33 -5.88
N SER A 29 0.61 9.34 -6.71
CA SER A 29 -0.28 9.79 -7.77
C SER A 29 0.56 10.25 -8.95
N ARG A 30 0.05 10.02 -10.16
CA ARG A 30 0.64 10.59 -11.39
C ARG A 30 0.48 12.11 -11.49
N ARG A 31 -0.36 12.71 -10.65
CA ARG A 31 -0.54 14.17 -10.58
C ARG A 31 0.11 14.67 -9.30
N GLU A 32 1.21 15.41 -9.43
CA GLU A 32 1.95 15.95 -8.29
C GLU A 32 1.08 16.79 -7.35
N THR A 33 0.11 17.54 -7.89
CA THR A 33 -0.82 18.36 -7.10
C THR A 33 -1.75 17.54 -6.20
N LYS A 34 -1.84 16.22 -6.40
CA LYS A 34 -2.60 15.31 -5.54
C LYS A 34 -1.73 14.66 -4.46
N LEU A 35 -0.41 14.82 -4.51
CA LEU A 35 0.48 14.24 -3.51
C LEU A 35 0.25 14.93 -2.16
N TRP A 36 0.19 14.11 -1.12
CA TRP A 36 0.14 14.60 0.26
C TRP A 36 1.55 14.74 0.85
N LYS A 37 1.67 15.32 2.05
CA LYS A 37 2.98 15.50 2.68
C LYS A 37 3.57 14.16 3.11
N LYS A 38 4.82 13.89 2.74
CA LYS A 38 5.54 12.66 3.09
C LYS A 38 5.62 12.45 4.60
N GLU A 39 5.87 13.53 5.35
CA GLU A 39 5.94 13.54 6.81
C GLU A 39 4.60 13.16 7.44
N ALA A 40 3.49 13.47 6.77
CA ALA A 40 2.16 13.12 7.26
C ALA A 40 1.88 11.63 7.07
N PHE A 41 2.27 11.05 5.93
CA PHE A 41 2.26 9.60 5.73
C PHE A 41 3.15 8.88 6.76
N ALA A 42 4.38 9.34 6.97
CA ALA A 42 5.30 8.76 7.95
C ALA A 42 4.70 8.76 9.37
N LYS A 43 4.12 9.88 9.82
CA LYS A 43 3.44 9.96 11.12
C LYS A 43 2.26 9.00 11.23
N LEU A 44 1.51 8.80 10.15
CA LEU A 44 0.36 7.89 10.15
C LEU A 44 0.81 6.42 10.20
N MET A 45 1.90 6.08 9.50
CA MET A 45 2.54 4.77 9.58
C MET A 45 3.04 4.49 11.00
N ASP A 46 3.72 5.43 11.63
CA ASP A 46 4.16 5.33 13.02
C ASP A 46 2.99 5.08 13.98
N HIS A 47 1.89 5.81 13.78
CA HIS A 47 0.69 5.66 14.61
C HIS A 47 0.13 4.23 14.56
N TYR A 48 -0.07 3.67 13.36
CA TYR A 48 -0.64 2.34 13.21
C TYR A 48 0.36 1.22 13.55
N ALA A 49 1.65 1.43 13.31
CA ALA A 49 2.69 0.52 13.79
C ALA A 49 2.70 0.42 15.32
N ASN A 50 2.53 1.54 16.03
CA ASN A 50 2.41 1.55 17.49
C ASN A 50 1.14 0.85 18.02
N GLN A 51 0.13 0.67 17.16
CA GLN A 51 -1.06 -0.14 17.46
C GLN A 51 -0.90 -1.62 17.10
N GLY A 52 0.30 -2.04 16.67
CA GLY A 52 0.63 -3.43 16.37
C GLY A 52 0.29 -3.87 14.93
N LEU A 53 -0.04 -2.92 14.04
CA LEU A 53 -0.21 -3.23 12.61
C LEU A 53 1.14 -3.21 11.90
N LYS A 54 1.37 -4.20 11.03
CA LYS A 54 2.45 -4.08 10.05
C LYS A 54 2.09 -3.00 9.01
N VAL A 55 3.10 -2.33 8.48
CA VAL A 55 2.95 -1.29 7.46
C VAL A 55 3.51 -1.81 6.14
N VAL A 56 2.69 -1.78 5.09
CA VAL A 56 3.08 -2.15 3.72
C VAL A 56 2.98 -0.94 2.81
N LEU A 57 4.04 -0.66 2.05
CA LEU A 57 4.07 0.39 1.02
C LEU A 57 4.02 -0.23 -0.38
N THR A 58 3.20 0.34 -1.26
CA THR A 58 3.11 -0.06 -2.68
C THR A 58 3.11 1.17 -3.60
N SER A 59 3.55 0.97 -4.84
CA SER A 59 3.48 1.94 -5.93
C SER A 59 3.49 1.20 -7.26
N GLY A 60 3.27 1.92 -8.36
CA GLY A 60 3.64 1.44 -9.69
C GLY A 60 5.17 1.35 -9.86
N PRO A 61 5.64 0.85 -11.03
CA PRO A 61 7.06 0.66 -11.33
C PRO A 61 7.79 1.95 -11.73
N ASP A 62 7.12 3.10 -11.72
CA ASP A 62 7.72 4.37 -12.07
C ASP A 62 8.82 4.76 -11.07
N LYS A 63 9.95 5.27 -11.58
CA LYS A 63 11.11 5.58 -10.74
C LYS A 63 10.84 6.70 -9.73
N MET A 64 10.03 7.68 -10.10
CA MET A 64 9.67 8.78 -9.21
C MET A 64 8.75 8.29 -8.10
N GLU A 65 7.79 7.41 -8.42
CA GLU A 65 6.92 6.78 -7.42
C GLU A 65 7.72 5.90 -6.44
N ILE A 66 8.65 5.08 -6.94
CA ILE A 66 9.53 4.26 -6.08
C ILE A 66 10.40 5.13 -5.18
N GLN A 67 10.97 6.21 -5.72
CA GLN A 67 11.77 7.15 -4.93
C GLN A 67 10.90 7.86 -3.88
N TYR A 68 9.68 8.25 -4.24
CA TYR A 68 8.73 8.87 -3.32
C TYR A 68 8.43 7.98 -2.10
N LEU A 69 8.32 6.66 -2.29
CA LEU A 69 8.17 5.72 -1.17
C LEU A 69 9.41 5.65 -0.29
N LYS A 70 10.61 5.65 -0.87
CA LYS A 70 11.87 5.65 -0.09
C LYS A 70 11.98 6.91 0.77
N ASP A 71 11.63 8.06 0.21
CA ASP A 71 11.64 9.33 0.94
C ASP A 71 10.66 9.29 2.14
N ILE A 72 9.51 8.60 2.03
CA ILE A 72 8.61 8.39 3.18
C ILE A 72 9.21 7.40 4.18
N GLU A 73 9.81 6.31 3.69
CA GLU A 73 10.46 5.27 4.50
C GLU A 73 11.61 5.83 5.35
N GLU A 74 12.32 6.85 4.87
CA GLU A 74 13.38 7.55 5.62
C GLU A 74 12.83 8.45 6.75
N LEU A 75 11.57 8.87 6.66
CA LEU A 75 10.93 9.78 7.62
C LEU A 75 10.18 9.05 8.75
N THR A 76 9.84 7.77 8.55
CA THR A 76 9.07 6.96 9.50
C THR A 76 10.00 6.22 10.47
N LYS A 77 9.53 5.97 11.68
CA LYS A 77 10.22 5.12 12.68
C LYS A 77 9.73 3.68 12.62
N ALA A 78 8.58 3.45 11.99
CA ALA A 78 8.01 2.13 11.79
C ALA A 78 8.90 1.27 10.88
N LYS A 79 8.95 -0.04 11.15
CA LYS A 79 9.48 -1.00 10.19
C LYS A 79 8.45 -1.19 9.07
N VAL A 80 8.85 -0.85 7.85
CA VAL A 80 7.97 -0.92 6.67
C VAL A 80 8.37 -2.08 5.76
N ILE A 81 7.38 -2.71 5.13
CA ILE A 81 7.58 -3.63 4.01
C ILE A 81 7.39 -2.81 2.71
N ASN A 82 8.48 -2.36 2.11
CA ASN A 82 8.44 -1.55 0.89
C ASN A 82 8.42 -2.42 -0.39
N LEU A 83 7.26 -2.47 -1.03
CA LEU A 83 6.97 -3.19 -2.27
C LEU A 83 6.85 -2.26 -3.48
N GLY A 84 7.42 -1.04 -3.41
CA GLY A 84 7.43 -0.09 -4.52
C GLY A 84 7.89 -0.71 -5.84
N GLY A 85 7.02 -0.70 -6.84
CA GLY A 85 7.29 -1.29 -8.16
C GLY A 85 7.41 -2.82 -8.20
N LYS A 86 7.08 -3.52 -7.11
CA LYS A 86 7.20 -4.99 -6.99
C LYS A 86 5.86 -5.72 -7.03
N THR A 87 4.77 -5.00 -7.32
CA THR A 87 3.41 -5.54 -7.36
C THR A 87 2.79 -5.34 -8.73
N SER A 88 2.21 -6.40 -9.30
CA SER A 88 1.24 -6.30 -10.39
C SER A 88 -0.10 -5.75 -9.87
N LEU A 89 -1.01 -5.38 -10.78
CA LEU A 89 -2.34 -4.89 -10.39
C LEU A 89 -3.16 -5.95 -9.64
N ILE A 90 -3.01 -7.22 -10.00
CA ILE A 90 -3.78 -8.30 -9.36
C ILE A 90 -3.23 -8.64 -7.97
N GLU A 91 -1.91 -8.59 -7.80
CA GLU A 91 -1.26 -8.70 -6.49
C GLU A 91 -1.60 -7.50 -5.60
N LEU A 92 -1.66 -6.27 -6.15
CA LEU A 92 -2.13 -5.10 -5.41
C LEU A 92 -3.57 -5.29 -4.92
N ALA A 93 -4.45 -5.85 -5.77
CA ALA A 93 -5.82 -6.16 -5.36
C ALA A 93 -5.89 -7.21 -4.25
N ALA A 94 -5.06 -8.25 -4.31
CA ALA A 94 -4.92 -9.26 -3.25
C ALA A 94 -4.47 -8.62 -1.93
N LEU A 95 -3.43 -7.77 -1.99
CA LEU A 95 -2.94 -7.07 -0.82
C LEU A 95 -3.98 -6.09 -0.23
N ILE A 96 -4.69 -5.33 -1.05
CA ILE A 96 -5.73 -4.44 -0.55
C ILE A 96 -6.82 -5.27 0.15
N LYS A 97 -7.30 -6.33 -0.50
CA LYS A 97 -8.36 -7.22 0.01
C LYS A 97 -8.04 -7.84 1.37
N GLU A 98 -6.78 -8.22 1.61
CA GLU A 98 -6.36 -8.87 2.85
C GLU A 98 -5.87 -7.88 3.93
N SER A 99 -5.70 -6.61 3.57
CA SER A 99 -5.35 -5.56 4.54
C SER A 99 -6.52 -5.26 5.49
N ARG A 100 -6.22 -4.73 6.68
CA ARG A 100 -7.24 -4.21 7.61
C ARG A 100 -7.96 -3.01 7.03
N PHE A 101 -7.20 -2.16 6.36
CA PHE A 101 -7.64 -1.00 5.62
C PHE A 101 -6.52 -0.57 4.68
N PHE A 102 -6.89 0.26 3.72
CA PHE A 102 -6.02 0.78 2.69
C PHE A 102 -6.01 2.30 2.73
N ILE A 103 -4.84 2.92 2.55
CA ILE A 103 -4.72 4.37 2.41
C ILE A 103 -4.12 4.66 1.03
N GLY A 104 -4.95 5.20 0.15
CA GLY A 104 -4.57 5.63 -1.19
C GLY A 104 -4.78 7.12 -1.41
N LEU A 105 -4.29 7.57 -2.57
CA LEU A 105 -4.77 8.80 -3.20
C LEU A 105 -5.72 8.41 -4.33
N ASP A 106 -6.55 9.34 -4.80
CA ASP A 106 -7.46 9.16 -5.94
C ASP A 106 -6.71 8.66 -7.20
N SER A 107 -6.68 7.33 -7.34
CA SER A 107 -5.85 6.53 -8.24
C SER A 107 -6.50 5.16 -8.52
N VAL A 108 -5.88 4.36 -9.38
CA VAL A 108 -6.31 2.99 -9.67
C VAL A 108 -6.42 2.14 -8.40
N ALA A 109 -5.54 2.37 -7.42
CA ALA A 109 -5.55 1.63 -6.15
C ALA A 109 -6.85 1.87 -5.36
N SER A 110 -7.35 3.11 -5.28
CA SER A 110 -8.62 3.42 -4.60
C SER A 110 -9.82 2.78 -5.31
N HIS A 111 -9.84 2.78 -6.65
CA HIS A 111 -10.89 2.07 -7.41
C HIS A 111 -10.86 0.55 -7.17
N ILE A 112 -9.67 -0.05 -7.06
CA ILE A 112 -9.50 -1.46 -6.70
C ILE A 112 -10.02 -1.70 -5.29
N GLY A 113 -9.67 -0.85 -4.31
CA GLY A 113 -10.15 -0.94 -2.93
C GLY A 113 -11.68 -0.97 -2.84
N ALA A 114 -12.36 -0.06 -3.53
CA ALA A 114 -13.80 -0.04 -3.63
C ALA A 114 -14.38 -1.32 -4.27
N ALA A 115 -13.71 -1.86 -5.30
CA ALA A 115 -14.15 -3.06 -6.01
C ALA A 115 -13.96 -4.35 -5.20
N VAL A 116 -12.98 -4.40 -4.29
CA VAL A 116 -12.73 -5.56 -3.42
C VAL A 116 -13.38 -5.46 -2.03
N GLY A 117 -14.06 -4.34 -1.75
CA GLY A 117 -14.89 -4.17 -0.54
C GLY A 117 -14.09 -3.83 0.72
N VAL A 118 -12.96 -3.15 0.59
CA VAL A 118 -12.11 -2.76 1.72
C VAL A 118 -12.36 -1.30 2.08
N ALA A 119 -12.33 -0.99 3.37
CA ALA A 119 -12.45 0.39 3.86
C ALA A 119 -11.18 1.19 3.52
N GLU A 120 -11.39 2.39 2.97
CA GLU A 120 -10.38 3.43 2.71
C GLU A 120 -10.46 4.52 3.79
#